data_AF-A0A176RZL6-F1
#
_entry.id   AF-A0A176RZL6-F1
#
_cell.length_a   1.000
_cell.length_b   1.000
_cell.length_c   1.000
_cell.angle_alpha   90.00
_cell.angle_beta   90.00
_cell.angle_gamma   90.00
#
_symmetry.space_group_name_H-M   'P 1'
#
loop_
_entity.id
_entity.type
_entity.pdbx_description
1 polymer ?
#
loop_
_entity_poly.entity_id
_entity_poly.type
_entity_poly.pdbx_seq_one_letter_code
_entity_poly.pdbx_strand_id
1 'polypeptide(L)'
;MSTQKSVILVSGGLDSATTLALAKSQGYACYALSFDYGQRHRVELQAARQIAESLGVIEHKFIHLNLDNIGGSALTDSQIQVPVSGLSKQIPVTYVPARNSVFLTLALAWAEVLSAYHLFIGVNAV
;
A
#
# COMPACT_ATOMS: atom_id res chain seq x y z
N MET A 1 8.29 29.21 -0.61
CA MET A 1 8.33 28.07 0.33
C MET A 1 8.69 26.83 -0.47
N SER A 2 9.59 25.97 0.00
CA SER A 2 9.91 24.72 -0.70
C SER A 2 8.74 23.74 -0.57
N THR A 3 8.38 23.08 -1.67
CA THR A 3 7.38 22.01 -1.69
C THR A 3 7.81 20.89 -0.75
N GLN A 4 6.98 20.55 0.25
CA GLN A 4 7.29 19.49 1.20
C GLN A 4 7.20 18.12 0.51
N LYS A 5 8.21 17.26 0.71
CA LYS A 5 8.20 15.90 0.17
C LYS A 5 7.33 14.99 1.02
N SER A 6 6.60 14.09 0.37
CA SER A 6 5.80 13.07 1.03
C SER A 6 5.95 11.72 0.35
N VAL A 7 5.86 10.64 1.15
CA VAL A 7 5.72 9.27 0.66
C VAL A 7 4.28 8.81 0.86
N ILE A 8 3.66 8.30 -0.20
CA ILE A 8 2.26 7.89 -0.21
C ILE A 8 2.20 6.40 -0.53
N LEU A 9 1.52 5.63 0.31
CA LEU A 9 1.23 4.23 0.01
C LEU A 9 0.08 4.13 -1.00
N VAL A 10 0.36 3.56 -2.17
CA VAL A 10 -0.60 3.42 -3.28
C VAL A 10 -0.82 1.94 -3.58
N SER A 11 -2.07 1.46 -3.49
CA SER A 11 -2.43 0.06 -3.75
C SER A 11 -3.21 -0.15 -5.04
N GLY A 12 -3.69 0.93 -5.67
CA GLY A 12 -4.61 0.86 -6.81
C GLY A 12 -6.09 0.87 -6.41
N GLY A 13 -6.39 0.74 -5.11
CA GLY A 13 -7.74 0.87 -4.57
C GLY A 13 -8.16 2.32 -4.30
N LEU A 14 -9.47 2.53 -4.14
CA LEU A 14 -10.11 3.82 -3.92
C LEU A 14 -9.44 4.63 -2.79
N ASP A 15 -9.30 4.04 -1.60
CA ASP A 15 -8.77 4.76 -0.43
C ASP A 15 -7.36 5.31 -0.67
N SER A 16 -6.50 4.52 -1.32
CA SER A 16 -5.14 4.92 -1.65
C SER A 16 -5.09 5.99 -2.75
N ALA A 17 -6.01 5.93 -3.72
CA ALA A 17 -6.15 6.94 -4.78
C ALA A 17 -6.62 8.28 -4.20
N THR A 18 -7.64 8.25 -3.34
CA THR A 18 -8.13 9.44 -2.62
C THR A 18 -7.04 10.04 -1.73
N THR A 19 -6.28 9.20 -1.04
CA THR A 19 -5.15 9.64 -0.21
C THR A 19 -4.09 10.37 -1.04
N LEU A 20 -3.71 9.82 -2.20
CA LEU A 20 -2.76 10.48 -3.11
C LEU A 20 -3.31 11.81 -3.65
N ALA A 21 -4.58 11.83 -4.09
CA ALA A 21 -5.22 13.03 -4.59
C ALA A 21 -5.28 14.14 -3.50
N LEU A 22 -5.55 13.76 -2.25
CA LEU A 22 -5.54 14.68 -1.11
C LEU A 22 -4.14 15.25 -0.83
N ALA A 23 -3.09 14.41 -0.84
CA ALA A 23 -1.72 14.90 -0.67
C ALA A 23 -1.31 15.86 -1.81
N LYS A 24 -1.70 15.55 -3.05
CA LYS A 24 -1.47 16.43 -4.20
C LYS A 24 -2.21 17.76 -4.06
N SER A 25 -3.48 17.75 -3.63
CA SER A 25 -4.27 18.98 -3.46
C SER A 25 -3.76 19.87 -2.33
N GLN A 26 -3.09 19.28 -1.34
CA GLN A 26 -2.39 20.01 -0.27
C GLN A 26 -1.00 20.53 -0.70
N GLY A 27 -0.59 20.32 -1.95
CA GLY A 27 0.64 20.86 -2.50
C GLY A 27 1.91 20.08 -2.18
N TYR A 28 1.82 18.80 -1.79
CA TYR A 28 3.00 17.98 -1.51
C TYR A 28 3.70 17.49 -2.80
N ALA A 29 5.02 17.41 -2.71
CA ALA A 29 5.88 16.70 -3.66
C ALA A 29 5.75 15.18 -3.39
N CYS A 30 4.82 14.54 -4.08
CA CYS A 30 4.38 13.18 -3.81
C CYS A 30 5.30 12.12 -4.45
N TYR A 31 5.78 11.19 -3.63
CA TYR A 31 6.49 9.97 -4.04
C TYR A 31 5.60 8.77 -3.70
N ALA A 32 5.22 7.97 -4.70
CA ALA A 32 4.34 6.82 -4.50
C ALA A 32 5.14 5.56 -4.20
N LEU A 33 4.66 4.77 -3.24
CA LEU A 33 5.20 3.45 -2.90
C LEU A 33 4.11 2.40 -2.99
N SER A 34 4.35 1.36 -3.78
CA SER A 34 3.45 0.21 -3.92
C SER A 34 4.18 -1.07 -3.51
N PHE A 35 3.43 -2.02 -2.97
CA PHE A 35 3.95 -3.31 -2.54
C PHE A 35 3.35 -4.43 -3.39
N ASP A 36 4.24 -5.24 -3.95
CA ASP A 36 3.92 -6.55 -4.50
C ASP A 36 4.35 -7.58 -3.47
N TYR A 37 3.40 -8.09 -2.68
CA TYR A 37 3.69 -8.97 -1.55
C TYR A 37 3.20 -10.41 -1.73
N GLY A 38 2.96 -10.83 -2.98
CA GLY A 38 2.36 -12.13 -3.30
C GLY A 38 0.84 -12.11 -3.43
N GLN A 39 0.20 -10.94 -3.43
CA GLN A 39 -1.26 -10.87 -3.61
C GLN A 39 -1.71 -11.46 -4.95
N ARG A 40 -2.83 -12.19 -4.93
CA ARG A 40 -3.36 -12.92 -6.11
C ARG A 40 -3.72 -12.00 -7.30
N HIS A 41 -4.05 -10.73 -7.06
CA HIS A 41 -4.57 -9.83 -8.09
C HIS A 41 -3.52 -8.82 -8.57
N ARG A 42 -2.82 -9.14 -9.66
CA ARG A 42 -1.84 -8.23 -10.30
C ARG A 42 -2.46 -6.98 -10.93
N VAL A 43 -3.77 -6.99 -11.18
CA VAL A 43 -4.51 -5.83 -11.73
C VAL A 43 -4.42 -4.61 -10.82
N GLU A 44 -4.32 -4.81 -9.50
CA GLU A 44 -4.18 -3.73 -8.52
C GLU A 44 -2.86 -2.97 -8.70
N LEU A 45 -1.75 -3.67 -9.02
CA LEU A 45 -0.46 -3.04 -9.28
C LEU A 45 -0.47 -2.20 -10.57
N GLN A 46 -1.20 -2.65 -11.59
CA GLN A 46 -1.40 -1.89 -12.81
C GLN A 46 -2.25 -0.63 -12.54
N ALA A 47 -3.34 -0.77 -11.77
CA ALA A 47 -4.16 0.37 -11.35
C ALA A 47 -3.34 1.37 -10.52
N ALA A 48 -2.49 0.89 -9.61
CA ALA A 48 -1.59 1.74 -8.82
C ALA A 48 -0.67 2.58 -9.71
N ARG A 49 -0.08 1.97 -10.76
CA ARG A 49 0.75 2.67 -11.75
C ARG A 49 -0.05 3.75 -12.48
N GLN A 50 -1.23 3.41 -12.98
CA GLN A 50 -2.10 4.37 -13.70
C GLN A 50 -2.52 5.55 -12.82
N ILE A 51 -2.86 5.29 -11.55
CA ILE A 51 -3.21 6.32 -10.58
C ILE A 51 -2.02 7.24 -10.31
N ALA A 52 -0.83 6.67 -10.06
CA ALA A 52 0.38 7.44 -9.81
C ALA A 52 0.78 8.32 -11.01
N GLU A 53 0.69 7.77 -12.22
CA GLU A 53 0.97 8.48 -13.48
C GLU A 53 -0.04 9.62 -13.70
N SER A 54 -1.34 9.34 -13.59
CA SER A 54 -2.40 10.33 -13.80
C SER A 54 -2.37 11.49 -12.81
N LEU A 55 -1.90 11.26 -11.58
CA LEU A 55 -1.75 12.29 -10.56
C LEU A 55 -0.35 12.94 -10.53
N GLY A 56 0.55 12.55 -11.45
CA GLY A 56 1.86 13.16 -11.63
C GLY A 56 2.72 13.10 -10.38
N VAL A 57 2.95 11.90 -9.85
CA VAL A 57 3.94 11.69 -8.76
C VAL A 57 5.36 11.90 -9.28
N ILE A 58 6.30 12.23 -8.40
CA ILE A 58 7.71 12.46 -8.76
C ILE A 58 8.41 11.15 -9.08
N GLU A 59 8.18 10.13 -8.25
CA GLU A 59 8.68 8.78 -8.44
C GLU A 59 7.62 7.80 -7.94
N HIS A 60 7.46 6.67 -8.64
CA HIS A 60 6.66 5.55 -8.19
C HIS A 60 7.53 4.31 -8.04
N LYS A 61 7.77 3.91 -6.79
CA LYS A 61 8.57 2.73 -6.45
C LYS A 61 7.68 1.54 -6.14
N PHE A 62 8.11 0.37 -6.61
CA PHE A 62 7.52 -0.92 -6.26
C PHE A 62 8.51 -1.70 -5.41
N ILE A 63 8.06 -2.19 -4.25
CA ILE A 63 8.83 -3.11 -3.42
C ILE A 63 8.18 -4.49 -3.53
N HIS A 64 8.99 -5.46 -3.93
CA HIS A 64 8.60 -6.86 -3.90
C HIS A 64 8.92 -7.44 -2.52
N LEU A 65 7.92 -8.02 -1.86
CA LEU A 65 8.01 -8.68 -0.56
C LEU A 65 7.52 -10.11 -0.71
N ASN A 66 8.20 -11.05 -0.06
CA ASN A 66 7.66 -12.39 0.07
C ASN A 66 7.11 -12.55 1.50
N LEU A 67 5.83 -12.19 1.68
CA LEU A 67 5.14 -12.39 2.95
C LEU A 67 4.63 -13.83 3.13
N ASP A 68 4.61 -14.63 2.06
CA ASP A 68 4.25 -16.05 2.06
C ASP A 68 5.13 -16.86 3.00
N ASN A 69 6.42 -16.52 3.08
CA ASN A 69 7.37 -17.16 4.01
C ASN A 69 7.03 -16.97 5.50
N ILE A 70 6.21 -15.97 5.85
CA ILE A 70 5.75 -15.75 7.23
C ILE A 70 4.53 -16.64 7.55
N GLY A 71 3.72 -16.96 6.54
CA GLY A 71 2.50 -17.78 6.68
C GLY A 71 1.34 -17.10 7.41
N GLY A 72 0.28 -17.86 7.70
CA GLY A 72 -0.84 -17.43 8.54
C GLY A 72 -1.97 -16.65 7.83
N SER A 73 -1.97 -16.59 6.49
CA SER A 73 -3.04 -15.99 5.70
C SER A 73 -3.35 -16.76 4.41
N ALA A 74 -4.62 -16.89 4.04
CA ALA A 74 -5.07 -17.42 2.76
C ALA A 74 -4.72 -16.53 1.55
N LEU A 75 -4.29 -15.28 1.79
CA LEU A 75 -3.74 -14.42 0.73
C LEU A 75 -2.28 -14.74 0.41
N THR A 76 -1.55 -15.36 1.33
CA THR A 76 -0.12 -15.64 1.22
C THR A 76 0.21 -17.14 1.28
N ASP A 77 -0.76 -17.99 1.64
CA ASP A 77 -0.66 -19.44 1.64
C ASP A 77 -1.71 -20.05 0.69
N SER A 78 -1.22 -20.74 -0.34
CA SER A 78 -2.05 -21.39 -1.36
C SER A 78 -2.78 -22.65 -0.85
N GLN A 79 -2.39 -23.19 0.31
CA GLN A 79 -3.01 -24.37 0.91
C GLN A 79 -4.27 -24.02 1.72
N ILE A 80 -4.49 -22.75 2.05
CA ILE A 80 -5.65 -22.30 2.81
C ILE A 80 -6.78 -21.92 1.84
N GLN A 81 -7.89 -22.67 1.87
CA GLN A 81 -9.09 -22.33 1.10
C GLN A 81 -9.71 -21.02 1.62
N VAL A 82 -10.02 -20.10 0.71
CA VAL A 82 -10.75 -18.87 1.03
C VAL A 82 -12.23 -19.22 1.17
N PRO A 83 -12.86 -19.05 2.36
CA PRO A 83 -14.27 -19.37 2.56
C PRO A 83 -15.15 -18.48 1.69
N VAL A 84 -16.11 -19.08 0.98
CA VAL A 84 -17.07 -18.36 0.13
C VAL A 84 -18.32 -17.92 0.92
N SER A 85 -18.49 -18.42 2.14
CA SER A 85 -19.69 -18.23 2.97
C SER A 85 -19.45 -17.25 4.13
N GLY A 86 -19.86 -16.00 3.95
CA GLY A 86 -20.23 -15.05 5.01
C GLY A 86 -19.11 -14.47 5.88
N LEU A 87 -19.25 -13.19 6.24
CA LEU A 87 -18.40 -12.50 7.21
C LEU A 87 -18.64 -13.08 8.62
N SER A 88 -17.74 -13.95 9.10
CA SER A 88 -17.73 -14.36 10.51
C SER A 88 -17.09 -13.27 11.39
N LYS A 89 -17.41 -13.21 12.69
CA LYS A 89 -16.75 -12.31 13.67
C LYS A 89 -15.29 -12.68 13.99
N GLN A 90 -14.76 -13.76 13.41
CA GLN A 90 -13.37 -14.16 13.59
C GLN A 90 -12.45 -13.40 12.63
N ILE A 91 -11.19 -13.26 12.99
CA ILE A 91 -10.17 -12.65 12.11
C ILE A 91 -10.22 -13.39 10.77
N PRO A 92 -10.46 -12.69 9.64
CA PRO A 92 -10.57 -13.33 8.35
C PRO A 92 -9.32 -14.13 8.05
N VAL A 93 -9.45 -15.34 7.50
CA VAL A 93 -8.28 -16.12 7.07
C VAL A 93 -7.47 -15.38 6.01
N THR A 94 -8.02 -14.37 5.35
CA THR A 94 -7.33 -13.48 4.41
C THR A 94 -6.53 -12.35 5.09
N TYR A 95 -6.54 -12.27 6.41
CA TYR A 95 -5.71 -11.32 7.16
C TYR A 95 -4.24 -11.73 7.11
N VAL A 96 -3.35 -10.81 6.71
CA VAL A 96 -1.89 -11.02 6.78
C VAL A 96 -1.38 -10.31 8.05
N PRO A 97 -0.76 -11.05 8.99
CA PRO A 97 -0.26 -10.48 10.24
C PRO A 97 0.62 -9.26 10.05
N ALA A 98 0.26 -8.15 10.71
CA ALA A 98 1.03 -6.91 10.78
C ALA A 98 1.50 -6.32 9.42
N ARG A 99 0.87 -6.67 8.28
CA ARG A 99 1.33 -6.23 6.95
C ARG A 99 1.50 -4.71 6.84
N ASN A 100 0.58 -3.93 7.42
CA ASN A 100 0.62 -2.48 7.36
C ASN A 100 1.82 -1.91 8.14
N SER A 101 2.20 -2.55 9.25
CA SER A 101 3.40 -2.16 10.02
C SER A 101 4.68 -2.41 9.22
N VAL A 102 4.75 -3.53 8.49
CA VAL A 102 5.86 -3.82 7.57
C VAL A 102 5.91 -2.77 6.46
N PHE A 103 4.77 -2.46 5.82
CA PHE A 103 4.68 -1.46 4.77
C PHE A 103 5.10 -0.07 5.25
N LEU A 104 4.62 0.36 6.41
CA LEU A 104 4.98 1.65 7.00
C LEU A 104 6.46 1.74 7.35
N THR A 105 7.07 0.66 7.84
CA THR A 105 8.51 0.62 8.14
C THR A 105 9.35 0.79 6.87
N LEU A 106 8.97 0.13 5.79
CA LEU A 106 9.65 0.27 4.49
C LEU A 106 9.43 1.66 3.88
N ALA A 107 8.23 2.21 4.03
CA ALA A 107 7.93 3.58 3.60
C ALA A 107 8.75 4.61 4.37
N LEU A 108 8.90 4.42 5.68
CA LEU A 108 9.75 5.24 6.53
C LEU A 108 11.22 5.20 6.10
N ALA A 109 11.75 3.99 5.84
CA ALA A 109 13.12 3.84 5.35
C ALA A 109 13.35 4.59 4.04
N TRP A 110 12.39 4.55 3.10
CA TRP A 110 12.50 5.31 1.86
C TRP A 110 12.30 6.82 2.06
N ALA A 111 11.40 7.22 2.96
CA ALA A 111 11.20 8.62 3.31
C ALA A 111 12.48 9.26 3.89
N GLU A 112 13.24 8.54 4.70
CA GLU A 112 14.53 8.98 5.24
C GLU A 112 15.55 9.30 4.12
N VAL A 113 15.69 8.41 3.14
CA VAL A 113 16.53 8.62 1.95
C VAL A 113 16.10 9.87 1.17
N LEU A 114 14.80 10.11 1.07
CA LEU A 114 14.24 11.28 0.37
C LEU A 114 14.30 12.57 1.20
N SER A 115 14.61 12.47 2.50
CA SER A 115 14.38 13.53 3.50
C SER A 115 12.92 14.04 3.47
N ALA A 116 11.97 13.09 3.35
CA ALA A 116 10.55 13.35 3.41
C ALA A 116 10.04 13.14 4.85
N TYR A 117 9.34 14.14 5.39
CA TYR A 117 8.82 14.11 6.77
C TYR A 117 7.33 13.78 6.85
N HIS A 118 6.70 13.48 5.70
CA HIS A 118 5.28 13.19 5.61
C HIS A 118 5.06 11.81 4.99
N LEU A 119 4.32 10.98 5.72
CA LEU A 119 3.88 9.66 5.29
C LEU A 119 2.36 9.61 5.25
N PHE A 120 1.79 9.18 4.12
CA PHE A 120 0.36 9.04 3.93
C PHE A 120 -0.03 7.58 3.72
N ILE A 121 -1.07 7.14 4.42
CA ILE A 121 -1.66 5.80 4.29
C ILE A 121 -3.19 5.90 4.32
N GLY A 122 -3.85 5.32 3.31
CA GLY A 122 -5.30 5.24 3.22
C GLY A 122 -5.83 3.98 3.90
N VAL A 123 -5.79 3.91 5.23
CA VAL A 123 -6.34 2.80 6.02
C VAL A 123 -7.50 3.29 6.88
N ASN A 124 -8.50 2.42 7.06
CA ASN A 124 -9.66 2.67 7.90
C ASN A 124 -9.64 1.73 9.12
N ALA A 125 -10.05 2.23 10.28
CA ALA A 125 -10.33 1.42 11.46
C ALA A 125 -11.85 1.19 11.52
N VAL A 126 -12.26 -0.07 11.35
CA VAL A 126 -13.67 -0.51 11.45
C VAL A 126 -13.87 -1.25 12.76
#